data_AF-A0A1Y2V7S6-F1
#
_entry.id   AF-A0A1Y2V7S6-F1
#
_cell.length_a   1.000
_cell.length_b   1.000
_cell.length_c   1.000
_cell.angle_alpha   90.00
_cell.angle_beta   90.00
_cell.angle_gamma   90.00
#
_symmetry.space_group_name_H-M   'P 1'
#
loop_
_entity.id
_entity.type
_entity.pdbx_description
1 polymer ?
#
loop_
_entity_poly.entity_id
_entity_poly.type
_entity_poly.pdbx_seq_one_letter_code
_entity_poly.pdbx_strand_id
1 'polypeptide(L)'
;SIDVMNPNLKAHLSRIFEGYSEVHKDAPKMEFKPPFIPFVHNWDRLRGAEIAGNDKTGKKLLALLIESVEKEVKDSLHALRDLQKTGYVKFHDILVAFRPGEIIIRSEDGVISAGILKRASIIKTRFAKWCDIEVDVVDWDGKNTGYREANWRIEPFDGFQKLSDLVCSPLMSHDDPERVRLQLVKRGKIFEDLRGQHIKHYTGFARSASDQLSDGTKENISMNVLSKISYDCPNREELPQLTDEQRIITVPTVRGFALERKMWCKFKIANTSPITWNDQIFKNLVLDNREKELLLALVARKSASGDVVFDDFTKGKGKGLLLLLCGAPGIGKTLTAEAVAEKLRRPLYRVRAGDLGVTADKVEASLKKALDRCAHWNAVLLIDEADIFLEKRSTNDIVRSELVSIFLVLLEYYEGIMILTTNRIECIDPAFESRVDIILAYKDLTQDTRRHIWYNFIQRLPAETVSISAEALDDLSRYNLNGRQIKSSVKTGWTLSASRGELLRKEHLDLVLGIREKGSKLLGIEDYGIRDNQEGLRAPELSSIGLLVYPDIDSDIYYGPGWVFPMVAVLLYTVLLYHILPALDYLI
;
A
#
# COMPACT_ATOMS: atom_id res chain seq x y z
N SER A 1 12.16 -28.17 40.06
CA SER A 1 10.73 -27.82 39.93
C SER A 1 10.04 -28.15 41.24
N ILE A 2 8.87 -27.57 41.49
CA ILE A 2 8.01 -27.90 42.63
C ILE A 2 6.72 -28.49 42.08
N ASP A 3 6.43 -29.72 42.48
CA ASP A 3 5.27 -30.46 41.99
C ASP A 3 4.25 -30.62 43.13
N VAL A 4 3.08 -29.99 42.98
CA VAL A 4 1.99 -30.05 43.96
C VAL A 4 0.92 -31.01 43.47
N MET A 5 0.73 -32.11 44.20
CA MET A 5 -0.28 -33.14 43.90
C MET A 5 -1.46 -33.14 44.87
N ASN A 6 -1.30 -32.57 46.07
CA ASN A 6 -2.33 -32.59 47.10
C ASN A 6 -3.59 -31.79 46.67
N PRO A 7 -4.79 -32.40 46.62
CA PRO A 7 -6.01 -31.74 46.11
C PRO A 7 -6.43 -30.48 46.89
N ASN A 8 -6.33 -30.49 48.23
CA ASN A 8 -6.72 -29.35 49.07
C ASN A 8 -5.76 -28.17 48.84
N LEU A 9 -4.46 -28.47 48.76
CA LEU A 9 -3.44 -27.46 48.47
C LEU A 9 -3.59 -26.92 47.04
N LYS A 10 -3.85 -27.77 46.04
CA LYS A 10 -4.15 -27.35 44.66
C LYS A 10 -5.35 -26.41 44.60
N ALA A 11 -6.46 -26.75 45.24
CA ALA A 11 -7.65 -25.89 45.27
C ALA A 11 -7.37 -24.51 45.90
N HIS A 12 -6.49 -24.45 46.89
CA HIS A 12 -6.09 -23.20 47.53
C HIS A 12 -5.14 -22.37 46.64
N LEU A 13 -4.10 -22.99 46.09
CA LEU A 13 -3.14 -22.34 45.19
C LEU A 13 -3.80 -21.86 43.90
N SER A 14 -4.81 -22.58 43.38
CA SER A 14 -5.60 -22.13 42.23
C SER A 14 -6.30 -20.79 42.43
N ARG A 15 -6.69 -20.45 43.67
CA ARG A 15 -7.29 -19.14 43.98
C ARG A 15 -6.23 -18.05 44.11
N ILE A 16 -5.05 -18.39 44.63
CA ILE A 16 -3.96 -17.42 44.85
C ILE A 16 -3.28 -17.04 43.54
N PHE A 17 -3.08 -18.02 42.65
CA PHE A 17 -2.37 -17.86 41.38
C PHE A 17 -3.34 -17.83 40.17
N GLU A 18 -4.52 -17.26 40.35
CA GLU A 18 -5.46 -17.04 39.25
C GLU A 18 -4.78 -16.23 38.11
N GLY A 19 -4.96 -16.65 36.86
CA GLY A 19 -4.34 -16.04 35.68
C GLY A 19 -3.01 -16.66 35.22
N TYR A 20 -2.40 -17.56 36.00
CA TYR A 20 -1.20 -18.30 35.55
C TYR A 20 -1.57 -19.59 34.83
N SER A 21 -1.09 -19.77 33.60
CA SER A 21 -1.35 -20.96 32.77
C SER A 21 -0.88 -22.28 33.38
N GLU A 22 0.05 -22.22 34.34
CA GLU A 22 0.63 -23.39 35.01
C GLU A 22 -0.29 -23.94 36.12
N VAL A 23 -1.39 -23.23 36.42
CA VAL A 23 -2.23 -23.46 37.60
C VAL A 23 -3.63 -23.88 37.19
N HIS A 24 -3.85 -25.19 37.12
CA HIS A 24 -5.17 -25.77 36.86
C HIS A 24 -5.60 -26.67 38.01
N LYS A 25 -6.77 -26.37 38.59
CA LYS A 25 -7.32 -27.09 39.75
C LYS A 25 -7.52 -28.58 39.47
N ASP A 26 -7.92 -28.90 38.24
CA ASP A 26 -8.25 -30.26 37.79
C ASP A 26 -7.05 -31.00 37.20
N ALA A 27 -5.89 -30.35 37.07
CA ALA A 27 -4.68 -31.01 36.59
C ALA A 27 -4.21 -32.05 37.63
N PRO A 28 -3.66 -33.20 37.17
CA PRO A 28 -3.16 -34.24 38.07
C PRO A 28 -2.04 -33.69 38.97
N LYS A 29 -1.16 -32.84 38.42
CA LYS A 29 -0.09 -32.13 39.12
C LYS A 29 -0.04 -30.65 38.71
N MET A 30 0.31 -29.77 39.65
CA MET A 30 0.76 -28.39 39.36
C MET A 30 2.28 -28.37 39.43
N GLU A 31 2.95 -28.05 38.33
CA GLU A 31 4.40 -28.01 38.23
C GLU A 31 4.88 -26.56 38.10
N PHE A 32 5.68 -26.12 39.06
CA PHE A 32 6.31 -24.80 39.05
C PHE A 32 7.80 -24.92 38.76
N LYS A 33 8.32 -24.05 37.90
CA LYS A 33 9.74 -24.04 37.53
C LYS A 33 10.43 -22.78 38.05
N PRO A 34 11.74 -22.85 38.37
CA PRO A 34 12.54 -21.66 38.66
C PRO A 34 12.42 -20.63 37.52
N PRO A 35 12.34 -19.32 37.82
CA PRO A 35 12.59 -18.70 39.13
C PRO A 35 11.32 -18.54 40.00
N PHE A 36 10.30 -19.39 39.83
CA PHE A 36 9.09 -19.45 40.67
C PHE A 36 8.32 -18.11 40.74
N ILE A 37 8.29 -17.39 39.62
CA ILE A 37 7.62 -16.09 39.46
C ILE A 37 6.18 -16.03 40.01
N PRO A 38 5.32 -17.06 39.85
CA PRO A 38 3.98 -17.02 40.43
C PRO A 38 3.97 -16.78 41.96
N PHE A 39 4.96 -17.35 42.67
CA PHE A 39 5.14 -17.15 44.10
C PHE A 39 5.66 -15.75 44.41
N VAL A 40 6.58 -15.22 43.60
CA VAL A 40 7.13 -13.86 43.75
C VAL A 40 6.01 -12.82 43.67
N HIS A 41 5.16 -12.87 42.64
CA HIS A 41 4.10 -11.89 42.42
C HIS A 41 2.96 -11.96 43.45
N ASN A 42 2.77 -13.10 44.13
CA ASN A 42 1.68 -13.31 45.08
C ASN A 42 2.19 -13.62 46.49
N TRP A 43 3.44 -13.26 46.80
CA TRP A 43 4.10 -13.64 48.05
C TRP A 43 3.36 -13.16 49.30
N ASP A 44 2.92 -11.89 49.29
CA ASP A 44 2.18 -11.32 50.42
C ASP A 44 0.80 -11.97 50.58
N ARG A 45 0.12 -12.29 49.47
CA ARG A 45 -1.14 -13.04 49.49
C ARG A 45 -0.93 -14.45 50.03
N LEU A 46 0.16 -15.10 49.65
CA LEU A 46 0.49 -16.46 50.05
C LEU A 46 0.82 -16.54 51.56
N ARG A 47 1.50 -15.54 52.13
CA ARG A 47 1.73 -15.45 53.59
C ARG A 47 0.47 -15.08 54.38
N GLY A 48 -0.38 -14.22 53.80
CA GLY A 48 -1.64 -13.80 54.43
C GLY A 48 -2.78 -14.81 54.26
N ALA A 49 -2.60 -15.86 53.44
CA ALA A 49 -3.64 -16.81 53.13
C ALA A 49 -3.87 -17.78 54.30
N GLU A 50 -5.04 -17.68 54.93
CA GLU A 50 -5.54 -18.74 55.81
C GLU A 50 -6.29 -19.79 54.99
N ILE A 51 -5.93 -21.06 55.16
CA ILE A 51 -6.70 -22.16 54.56
C ILE A 51 -8.05 -22.25 55.28
N ALA A 52 -9.13 -22.09 54.51
CA ALA A 52 -10.50 -22.17 54.98
C ALA A 52 -10.81 -23.57 55.56
N GLY A 53 -11.40 -23.60 56.76
CA GLY A 53 -11.81 -24.83 57.46
C GLY A 53 -10.79 -25.37 58.47
N ASN A 54 -11.17 -26.44 59.18
CA ASN A 54 -10.38 -27.11 60.22
C ASN A 54 -9.28 -28.05 59.64
N ASP A 55 -8.83 -27.82 58.39
CA ASP A 55 -7.84 -28.65 57.71
C ASP A 55 -6.42 -28.33 58.22
N LYS A 56 -6.08 -28.93 59.37
CA LYS A 56 -4.74 -28.85 59.98
C LYS A 56 -3.64 -29.36 59.04
N THR A 57 -3.95 -30.32 58.18
CA THR A 57 -2.98 -30.93 57.26
C THR A 57 -2.64 -29.99 56.12
N GLY A 58 -3.64 -29.36 55.50
CA GLY A 58 -3.44 -28.32 54.49
C GLY A 58 -2.59 -27.17 55.01
N LYS A 59 -2.85 -26.68 56.23
CA LYS A 59 -2.12 -25.55 56.82
C LYS A 59 -0.64 -25.88 57.03
N LYS A 60 -0.35 -27.09 57.50
CA LYS A 60 1.02 -27.58 57.67
C LYS A 60 1.74 -27.73 56.32
N LEU A 61 1.05 -28.23 55.30
CA LEU A 61 1.62 -28.37 53.95
C LEU A 61 1.91 -27.03 53.28
N LEU A 62 1.04 -26.04 53.44
CA LEU A 62 1.28 -24.68 52.92
C LEU A 62 2.46 -24.02 53.64
N ALA A 63 2.57 -24.16 54.97
CA ALA A 63 3.70 -23.63 55.72
C ALA A 63 5.04 -24.24 55.26
N LEU A 64 5.09 -25.56 55.05
CA LEU A 64 6.28 -26.24 54.51
C LEU A 64 6.60 -25.79 53.08
N LEU A 65 5.58 -25.56 52.25
CA LEU A 65 5.77 -25.04 50.90
C LEU A 65 6.38 -23.62 50.95
N ILE A 66 5.83 -22.72 51.78
CA ILE A 66 6.35 -21.37 51.97
C ILE A 66 7.81 -21.40 52.39
N GLU A 67 8.15 -22.19 53.42
CA GLU A 67 9.51 -22.30 53.93
C GLU A 67 10.51 -22.83 52.89
N SER A 68 10.08 -23.80 52.07
CA SER A 68 10.93 -24.34 51.00
C SER A 68 11.14 -23.35 49.84
N VAL A 69 10.12 -22.59 49.46
CA VAL A 69 10.18 -21.63 48.35
C VAL A 69 10.89 -20.35 48.78
N GLU A 70 10.76 -19.90 50.03
CA GLU A 70 11.28 -18.61 50.52
C GLU A 70 12.77 -18.43 50.24
N LYS A 71 13.58 -19.49 50.38
CA LYS A 71 15.03 -19.44 50.12
C LYS A 71 15.34 -19.20 48.64
N GLU A 72 14.53 -19.78 47.74
CA GLU A 72 14.73 -19.72 46.29
C GLU A 72 14.20 -18.41 45.69
N VAL A 73 13.13 -17.84 46.25
CA VAL A 73 12.52 -16.59 45.72
C VAL A 73 13.08 -15.32 46.37
N LYS A 74 13.94 -15.44 47.39
CA LYS A 74 14.44 -14.30 48.16
C LYS A 74 15.06 -13.22 47.25
N ASP A 75 15.96 -13.62 46.35
CA ASP A 75 16.65 -12.68 45.45
C ASP A 75 15.65 -12.03 44.48
N SER A 76 14.71 -12.80 43.94
CA SER A 76 13.62 -12.29 43.09
C SER A 76 12.69 -11.32 43.83
N LEU A 77 12.41 -11.55 45.11
CA LEU A 77 11.62 -10.64 45.95
C LEU A 77 12.38 -9.34 46.25
N HIS A 78 13.70 -9.42 46.46
CA HIS A 78 14.55 -8.24 46.58
C HIS A 78 14.54 -7.44 45.27
N ALA A 79 14.73 -8.11 44.13
CA ALA A 79 14.67 -7.48 42.82
C ALA A 79 13.31 -6.81 42.54
N LEU A 80 12.19 -7.46 42.90
CA LEU A 80 10.85 -6.86 42.78
C LEU A 80 10.69 -5.61 43.63
N ARG A 81 11.20 -5.61 44.87
CA ARG A 81 11.17 -4.44 45.77
C ARG A 81 12.04 -3.30 45.26
N ASP A 82 13.22 -3.63 44.74
CA ASP A 82 14.14 -2.65 44.17
C ASP A 82 13.54 -2.04 42.90
N LEU A 83 12.89 -2.85 42.05
CA LEU A 83 12.14 -2.39 40.89
C LEU A 83 11.01 -1.42 41.30
N GLN A 84 10.19 -1.78 42.30
CA GLN A 84 9.10 -0.92 42.77
C GLN A 84 9.60 0.41 43.34
N LYS A 85 10.80 0.46 43.92
CA LYS A 85 11.40 1.68 44.49
C LYS A 85 12.11 2.54 43.46
N THR A 86 12.84 1.92 42.54
CA THR A 86 13.79 2.62 41.65
C THR A 86 13.27 2.73 40.22
N GLY A 87 12.39 1.84 39.78
CA GLY A 87 11.96 1.71 38.39
C GLY A 87 12.97 1.02 37.47
N TYR A 88 14.12 0.56 38.00
CA TYR A 88 15.18 -0.09 37.24
C TYR A 88 15.16 -1.61 37.41
N VAL A 89 15.48 -2.32 36.35
CA VAL A 89 15.54 -3.79 36.34
C VAL A 89 16.79 -4.28 35.60
N LYS A 90 17.31 -5.44 36.01
CA LYS A 90 18.33 -6.19 35.26
C LYS A 90 17.66 -7.22 34.38
N PHE A 91 18.27 -7.57 33.25
CA PHE A 91 17.70 -8.56 32.34
C PHE A 91 17.50 -9.94 33.00
N HIS A 92 18.36 -10.34 33.95
CA HIS A 92 18.21 -11.60 34.69
C HIS A 92 16.90 -11.67 35.50
N ASP A 93 16.48 -10.54 36.06
CA ASP A 93 15.33 -10.45 36.96
C ASP A 93 14.08 -9.92 36.26
N ILE A 94 14.14 -9.70 34.95
CA ILE A 94 13.10 -9.01 34.18
C ILE A 94 11.70 -9.63 34.31
N LEU A 95 11.62 -10.95 34.54
CA LEU A 95 10.34 -11.65 34.69
C LEU A 95 9.54 -11.19 35.91
N VAL A 96 10.18 -10.63 36.94
CA VAL A 96 9.47 -10.09 38.13
C VAL A 96 8.65 -8.83 37.81
N ALA A 97 8.92 -8.20 36.66
CA ALA A 97 8.21 -7.00 36.22
C ALA A 97 6.87 -7.32 35.51
N PHE A 98 6.65 -8.58 35.12
CA PHE A 98 5.60 -8.95 34.17
C PHE A 98 4.56 -9.88 34.81
N ARG A 99 3.46 -9.31 35.30
CA ARG A 99 2.38 -10.08 35.91
C ARG A 99 1.27 -10.42 34.89
N PRO A 100 0.89 -11.70 34.74
CA PRO A 100 -0.22 -12.09 33.86
C PRO A 100 -1.51 -11.31 34.15
N GLY A 101 -2.23 -10.95 33.10
CA GLY A 101 -3.42 -10.10 33.14
C GLY A 101 -3.16 -8.60 33.06
N GLU A 102 -1.91 -8.14 33.21
CA GLU A 102 -1.58 -6.71 33.06
C GLU A 102 -1.49 -6.29 31.59
N ILE A 103 -1.74 -5.00 31.35
CA ILE A 103 -1.59 -4.39 30.02
C ILE A 103 -0.10 -4.11 29.80
N ILE A 104 0.47 -4.73 28.78
CA ILE A 104 1.83 -4.48 28.33
C ILE A 104 1.80 -3.55 27.13
N ILE A 105 2.65 -2.55 27.18
CA ILE A 105 2.88 -1.59 26.12
C ILE A 105 4.10 -2.04 25.35
N ARG A 106 3.99 -1.98 24.02
CA ARG A 106 5.11 -2.16 23.11
C ARG A 106 5.29 -0.91 22.26
N SER A 107 6.49 -0.36 22.30
CA SER A 107 6.91 0.79 21.49
C SER A 107 8.04 0.38 20.54
N GLU A 108 7.75 0.32 19.25
CA GLU A 108 8.73 -0.05 18.22
C GLU A 108 8.50 0.77 16.95
N ASP A 109 9.57 1.27 16.31
CA ASP A 109 9.50 2.10 15.10
C ASP A 109 8.52 3.30 15.23
N GLY A 110 8.43 3.90 16.42
CA GLY A 110 7.51 5.01 16.73
C GLY A 110 6.03 4.62 16.81
N VAL A 111 5.71 3.32 16.79
CA VAL A 111 4.35 2.79 16.88
C VAL A 111 4.13 2.18 18.26
N ILE A 112 3.12 2.67 18.97
CA ILE A 112 2.71 2.16 20.27
C ILE A 112 1.57 1.13 20.06
N SER A 113 1.72 -0.02 20.69
CA SER A 113 0.74 -1.11 20.74
C SER A 113 0.58 -1.62 22.15
N ALA A 114 -0.54 -2.31 22.42
CA ALA A 114 -0.80 -2.87 23.74
C ALA A 114 -1.48 -4.23 23.65
N GLY A 115 -1.31 -5.04 24.69
CA GLY A 115 -1.87 -6.37 24.79
C GLY A 115 -1.95 -6.81 26.25
N ILE A 116 -2.82 -7.78 26.53
CA ILE A 116 -2.96 -8.37 27.87
C ILE A 116 -1.92 -9.47 28.01
N LEU A 117 -1.06 -9.38 29.02
CA LEU A 117 -0.04 -10.40 29.25
C LEU A 117 -0.68 -11.75 29.59
N LYS A 118 -0.37 -12.77 28.80
CA LYS A 118 -0.64 -14.17 29.15
C LYS A 118 0.52 -14.77 29.92
N ARG A 119 1.73 -14.59 29.40
CA ARG A 119 2.93 -15.21 29.95
C ARG A 119 4.18 -14.44 29.54
N ALA A 120 5.14 -14.38 30.45
CA ALA A 120 6.50 -13.92 30.17
C ALA A 120 7.47 -15.06 30.48
N SER A 121 8.42 -15.33 29.59
CA SER A 121 9.43 -16.36 29.80
C SER A 121 10.78 -15.97 29.22
N ILE A 122 11.86 -16.56 29.73
CA ILE A 122 13.21 -16.39 29.15
C ILE A 122 13.48 -17.58 28.23
N ILE A 123 13.65 -17.31 26.95
CA ILE A 123 14.05 -18.31 25.96
C ILE A 123 15.56 -18.23 25.80
N LYS A 124 16.23 -19.38 25.95
CA LYS A 124 17.67 -19.52 25.71
C LYS A 124 17.91 -20.61 24.67
N THR A 125 18.50 -20.21 23.54
CA THR A 125 18.99 -21.11 22.50
C THR A 125 20.51 -21.19 22.57
N ARG A 126 21.14 -22.00 21.70
CA ARG A 126 22.61 -22.06 21.60
C ARG A 126 23.24 -20.73 21.17
N PHE A 127 22.53 -19.90 20.42
CA PHE A 127 23.07 -18.70 19.77
C PHE A 127 22.44 -17.39 20.25
N ALA A 128 21.29 -17.44 20.92
CA ALA A 128 20.57 -16.26 21.35
C ALA A 128 19.78 -16.51 22.64
N LYS A 129 19.62 -15.46 23.45
CA LYS A 129 18.81 -15.43 24.66
C LYS A 129 17.92 -14.20 24.57
N TRP A 130 16.63 -14.32 24.90
CA TRP A 130 15.72 -13.18 24.93
C TRP A 130 14.58 -13.43 25.93
N CYS A 131 13.87 -12.37 26.31
CA CYS A 131 12.61 -12.50 27.04
C CYS A 131 11.46 -12.45 26.05
N ASP A 132 10.63 -13.49 26.07
CA ASP A 132 9.44 -13.65 25.25
C ASP A 132 8.21 -13.26 26.06
N ILE A 133 7.41 -12.35 25.51
CA ILE A 133 6.21 -11.78 26.10
C ILE A 133 5.03 -12.19 25.22
N GLU A 134 4.26 -13.15 25.69
CA GLU A 134 3.04 -13.63 25.03
C GLU A 134 1.86 -12.80 25.51
N VAL A 135 1.19 -12.12 24.58
CA VAL A 135 0.05 -11.23 24.87
C VAL A 135 -1.17 -11.55 24.02
N ASP A 136 -2.35 -11.27 24.55
CA ASP A 136 -3.58 -11.21 23.77
C ASP A 136 -3.81 -9.79 23.25
N VAL A 137 -4.05 -9.69 21.94
CA VAL A 137 -4.43 -8.44 21.26
C VAL A 137 -5.75 -8.62 20.53
N VAL A 138 -6.48 -7.52 20.32
CA VAL A 138 -7.69 -7.52 19.49
C VAL A 138 -7.30 -7.28 18.04
N ASP A 139 -7.66 -8.21 17.16
CA ASP A 139 -7.41 -8.14 15.72
C ASP A 139 -8.74 -8.31 14.95
N TRP A 140 -8.72 -7.88 13.70
CA TRP A 140 -9.82 -8.01 12.76
C TRP A 140 -9.32 -8.59 11.44
N ASP A 141 -9.80 -9.78 11.09
CA ASP A 141 -9.29 -10.55 9.94
C ASP A 141 -9.93 -10.15 8.59
N GLY A 142 -10.92 -9.26 8.64
CA GLY A 142 -11.77 -8.85 7.51
C GLY A 142 -13.19 -9.40 7.58
N LYS A 143 -13.51 -10.27 8.54
CA LYS A 143 -14.86 -10.79 8.81
C LYS A 143 -15.18 -10.68 10.30
N ASN A 144 -14.33 -11.27 11.14
CA ASN A 144 -14.55 -11.38 12.58
C ASN A 144 -13.55 -10.51 13.35
N THR A 145 -14.03 -9.92 14.45
CA THR A 145 -13.18 -9.26 15.43
C THR A 145 -12.99 -10.20 16.61
N GLY A 146 -11.76 -10.41 17.06
CA GLY A 146 -11.50 -11.34 18.15
C GLY A 146 -10.11 -11.18 18.76
N TYR A 147 -9.87 -11.94 19.82
CA TYR A 147 -8.56 -12.03 20.45
C TYR A 147 -7.63 -12.89 19.60
N ARG A 148 -6.39 -12.42 19.47
CA ARG A 148 -5.30 -13.11 18.79
C ARG A 148 -4.07 -13.04 19.66
N GLU A 149 -3.36 -14.15 19.77
CA GLU A 149 -2.07 -14.18 20.45
C GLU A 149 -1.01 -13.45 19.61
N ALA A 150 -0.13 -12.73 20.29
CA ALA A 150 1.04 -12.10 19.72
C ALA A 150 2.23 -12.30 20.64
N ASN A 151 3.39 -12.56 20.05
CA ASN A 151 4.64 -12.74 20.79
C ASN A 151 5.53 -11.53 20.55
N TRP A 152 5.95 -10.89 21.62
CA TRP A 152 6.88 -9.78 21.61
C TRP A 152 8.18 -10.16 22.28
N ARG A 153 9.27 -9.53 21.86
CA ARG A 153 10.62 -9.89 22.27
C ARG A 153 11.33 -8.71 22.92
N ILE A 154 11.96 -8.96 24.05
CA ILE A 154 12.92 -8.05 24.69
C ILE A 154 14.29 -8.69 24.59
N GLU A 155 15.20 -7.99 23.90
CA GLU A 155 16.59 -8.41 23.77
C GLU A 155 17.34 -8.31 25.11
N PRO A 156 18.38 -9.12 25.32
CA PRO A 156 19.19 -9.05 26.53
C PRO A 156 19.94 -7.72 26.56
N PHE A 157 20.04 -7.15 27.76
CA PHE A 157 20.77 -5.92 28.00
C PHE A 157 21.65 -6.05 29.24
N ASP A 158 22.71 -5.26 29.26
CA ASP A 158 23.68 -5.22 30.35
C ASP A 158 23.33 -4.13 31.37
N GLY A 159 23.62 -4.40 32.64
CA GLY A 159 23.39 -3.48 33.73
C GLY A 159 21.90 -3.27 34.05
N PHE A 160 21.60 -2.09 34.57
CA PHE A 160 20.24 -1.68 34.95
C PHE A 160 19.65 -0.81 33.84
N GLN A 161 18.41 -1.10 33.46
CA GLN A 161 17.63 -0.25 32.55
C GLN A 161 16.31 0.14 33.20
N LYS A 162 15.81 1.34 32.89
CA LYS A 162 14.50 1.80 33.35
C LYS A 162 13.43 0.98 32.64
N LEU A 163 12.48 0.42 33.39
CA LEU A 163 11.47 -0.48 32.85
C LEU A 163 10.61 0.19 31.76
N SER A 164 10.34 1.49 31.88
CA SER A 164 9.57 2.27 30.91
C SER A 164 10.24 2.44 29.54
N ASP A 165 11.57 2.30 29.49
CA ASP A 165 12.38 2.58 28.30
C ASP A 165 12.62 1.31 27.46
N LEU A 166 12.23 0.16 28.00
CA LEU A 166 12.27 -1.10 27.27
C LEU A 166 11.26 -1.11 26.12
N VAL A 167 11.55 -1.91 25.09
CA VAL A 167 10.65 -2.11 23.94
C VAL A 167 9.26 -2.60 24.38
N CYS A 168 9.21 -3.43 25.42
CA CYS A 168 7.98 -3.88 26.05
C CYS A 168 8.03 -3.63 27.56
N SER A 169 6.97 -3.04 28.10
CA SER A 169 6.89 -2.65 29.52
C SER A 169 5.44 -2.65 30.02
N PRO A 170 5.18 -2.88 31.31
CA PRO A 170 3.84 -2.74 31.88
C PRO A 170 3.35 -1.29 31.78
N LEU A 171 2.07 -1.08 31.48
CA LEU A 171 1.47 0.26 31.37
C LEU A 171 1.72 1.13 32.62
N MET A 172 1.65 0.54 33.81
CA MET A 172 1.84 1.22 35.08
C MET A 172 3.28 1.67 35.35
N SER A 173 4.25 1.23 34.53
CA SER A 173 5.66 1.63 34.67
C SER A 173 5.99 2.96 33.99
N HIS A 174 5.10 3.48 33.15
CA HIS A 174 5.30 4.77 32.47
C HIS A 174 5.02 5.95 33.41
N ASP A 175 5.71 7.07 33.17
CA ASP A 175 5.56 8.28 33.98
C ASP A 175 4.13 8.87 33.92
N ASP A 176 3.41 8.67 32.81
CA ASP A 176 2.00 9.08 32.62
C ASP A 176 1.17 7.96 31.95
N PRO A 177 0.68 6.98 32.73
CA PRO A 177 -0.10 5.85 32.21
C PRO A 177 -1.43 6.27 31.57
N GLU A 178 -2.07 7.31 32.09
CA GLU A 178 -3.36 7.79 31.59
C GLU A 178 -3.22 8.41 30.20
N ARG A 179 -2.14 9.16 29.95
CA ARG A 179 -1.86 9.68 28.61
C ARG A 179 -1.64 8.57 27.59
N VAL A 180 -0.88 7.53 27.95
CA VAL A 180 -0.65 6.37 27.07
C VAL A 180 -1.97 5.63 26.80
N ARG A 181 -2.78 5.42 27.84
CA ARG A 181 -4.11 4.82 27.73
C ARG A 181 -5.01 5.63 26.78
N LEU A 182 -5.05 6.95 26.92
CA LEU A 182 -5.83 7.83 26.04
C LEU A 182 -5.37 7.77 24.58
N GLN A 183 -4.05 7.69 24.32
CA GLN A 183 -3.52 7.52 22.97
C GLN A 183 -3.94 6.18 22.35
N LEU A 184 -3.89 5.10 23.13
CA LEU A 184 -4.30 3.77 22.70
C LEU A 184 -5.81 3.69 22.43
N VAL A 185 -6.64 4.30 23.28
CA VAL A 185 -8.09 4.40 23.05
C VAL A 185 -8.37 5.19 21.77
N LYS A 186 -7.70 6.33 21.55
CA LYS A 186 -7.85 7.12 20.30
C LYS A 186 -7.49 6.28 19.07
N ARG A 187 -6.37 5.56 19.10
CA ARG A 187 -5.98 4.64 18.03
C ARG A 187 -6.99 3.51 17.83
N GLY A 188 -7.49 2.93 18.92
CA GLY A 188 -8.50 1.87 18.90
C GLY A 188 -9.83 2.31 18.30
N LYS A 189 -10.24 3.57 18.51
CA LYS A 189 -11.39 4.17 17.82
C LYS A 189 -11.15 4.26 16.31
N ILE A 190 -9.96 4.69 15.87
CA ILE A 190 -9.62 4.70 14.45
C ILE A 190 -9.60 3.27 13.87
N PHE A 191 -9.05 2.29 14.60
CA PHE A 191 -9.10 0.88 14.21
C PHE A 191 -10.54 0.40 14.01
N GLU A 192 -11.40 0.69 14.98
CA GLU A 192 -12.82 0.37 14.94
C GLU A 192 -13.53 1.02 13.76
N ASP A 193 -13.26 2.31 13.49
CA ASP A 193 -13.81 3.05 12.36
C ASP A 193 -13.33 2.53 11.01
N LEU A 194 -12.11 1.96 10.96
CA LEU A 194 -11.54 1.35 9.76
C LEU A 194 -11.99 -0.11 9.54
N ARG A 195 -12.80 -0.69 10.45
CA ARG A 195 -13.44 -1.98 10.18
C ARG A 195 -14.51 -1.82 9.10
N GLY A 196 -14.56 -2.79 8.20
CA GLY A 196 -15.39 -2.77 6.99
C GLY A 196 -14.69 -2.15 5.78
N GLN A 197 -15.50 -1.62 4.86
CA GLN A 197 -15.07 -1.10 3.57
C GLN A 197 -14.69 0.38 3.64
N HIS A 198 -13.40 0.68 3.43
CA HIS A 198 -12.91 2.04 3.39
C HIS A 198 -11.91 2.23 2.27
N ILE A 199 -11.97 3.40 1.66
CA ILE A 199 -10.94 3.89 0.74
C ILE A 199 -10.18 4.98 1.48
N LYS A 200 -8.88 4.76 1.67
CA LYS A 200 -7.99 5.67 2.40
C LYS A 200 -6.75 5.93 1.58
N HIS A 201 -6.17 7.11 1.76
CA HIS A 201 -4.84 7.40 1.27
C HIS A 201 -3.82 6.95 2.33
N TYR A 202 -2.76 6.27 1.90
CA TYR A 202 -1.70 5.79 2.77
C TYR A 202 -0.34 6.32 2.35
N THR A 203 0.45 6.78 3.32
CA THR A 203 1.83 7.23 3.10
C THR A 203 2.79 6.56 4.06
N GLY A 204 3.71 5.76 3.55
CA GLY A 204 4.83 5.20 4.30
C GLY A 204 5.08 3.74 3.96
N PHE A 205 5.74 3.02 4.86
CA PHE A 205 6.08 1.61 4.62
C PHE A 205 4.88 0.71 4.94
N ALA A 206 4.46 -0.12 3.99
CA ALA A 206 3.50 -1.19 4.25
C ALA A 206 4.21 -2.55 4.18
N ARG A 207 3.71 -3.53 4.95
CA ARG A 207 4.26 -4.88 4.95
C ARG A 207 3.38 -5.79 4.11
N SER A 208 3.95 -6.53 3.15
CA SER A 208 3.21 -7.53 2.38
C SER A 208 2.51 -8.53 3.31
N ALA A 209 1.28 -8.91 2.95
CA ALA A 209 0.50 -9.91 3.66
C ALA A 209 0.70 -11.33 3.09
N SER A 210 1.52 -11.51 2.04
CA SER A 210 1.82 -12.83 1.48
C SER A 210 2.56 -13.69 2.51
N ASP A 211 1.94 -14.81 2.84
CA ASP A 211 2.43 -15.82 3.78
C ASP A 211 3.84 -16.35 3.42
N GLN A 212 4.61 -16.63 4.49
CA GLN A 212 5.71 -17.60 4.57
C GLN A 212 7.06 -17.38 3.87
N LEU A 213 7.37 -16.23 3.26
CA LEU A 213 8.77 -15.94 2.90
C LEU A 213 9.41 -14.97 3.90
N SER A 214 10.47 -15.47 4.53
CA SER A 214 11.47 -14.75 5.30
C SER A 214 11.91 -13.47 4.59
N ASP A 215 12.15 -12.43 5.39
CA ASP A 215 12.36 -11.02 5.01
C ASP A 215 11.11 -10.28 4.55
N GLY A 216 10.46 -9.64 5.53
CA GLY A 216 9.44 -8.63 5.27
C GLY A 216 10.07 -7.43 4.58
N THR A 217 9.98 -7.39 3.26
CA THR A 217 10.36 -6.22 2.46
C THR A 217 9.50 -5.04 2.91
N LYS A 218 10.13 -4.06 3.59
CA LYS A 218 9.51 -2.78 3.91
C LYS A 218 9.53 -1.96 2.63
N GLU A 219 8.38 -1.78 1.98
CA GLU A 219 8.31 -0.98 0.76
C GLU A 219 7.65 0.37 1.01
N ASN A 220 8.29 1.44 0.55
CA ASN A 220 7.71 2.78 0.57
C ASN A 220 6.54 2.82 -0.41
N ILE A 221 5.35 3.10 0.13
CA ILE A 221 4.09 3.07 -0.59
C ILE A 221 3.33 4.37 -0.25
N SER A 222 3.14 5.23 -1.26
CA SER A 222 2.22 6.36 -1.24
C SER A 222 1.08 6.06 -2.21
N MET A 223 0.00 5.44 -1.73
CA MET A 223 -1.03 4.89 -2.64
C MET A 223 -2.42 4.94 -1.99
N ASN A 224 -3.45 4.84 -2.84
CA ASN A 224 -4.80 4.56 -2.39
C ASN A 224 -4.90 3.11 -1.89
N VAL A 225 -5.33 2.97 -0.65
CA VAL A 225 -5.51 1.70 0.04
C VAL A 225 -6.99 1.46 0.25
N LEU A 226 -7.44 0.30 -0.22
CA LEU A 226 -8.73 -0.23 0.17
C LEU A 226 -8.53 -1.09 1.41
N SER A 227 -9.20 -0.82 2.52
CA SER A 227 -9.17 -1.76 3.65
C SER A 227 -9.76 -3.10 3.22
N LYS A 228 -9.25 -4.19 3.81
CA LYS A 228 -9.59 -5.56 3.42
C LYS A 228 -11.05 -5.84 3.65
N ILE A 229 -11.70 -6.28 2.57
CA ILE A 229 -13.01 -6.91 2.58
C ILE A 229 -12.76 -8.29 2.00
N SER A 230 -12.94 -9.31 2.85
CA SER A 230 -13.19 -10.64 2.33
C SER A 230 -14.57 -10.62 1.66
N TYR A 231 -14.82 -11.46 0.66
CA TYR A 231 -16.11 -11.56 -0.05
C TYR A 231 -17.34 -11.61 0.89
N ASP A 232 -17.17 -12.05 2.14
CA ASP A 232 -18.22 -12.14 3.18
C ASP A 232 -18.05 -11.15 4.34
N CYS A 233 -17.49 -9.95 4.11
CA CYS A 233 -17.37 -8.96 5.18
C CYS A 233 -18.76 -8.36 5.50
N PRO A 234 -19.19 -8.38 6.77
CA PRO A 234 -20.46 -7.77 7.16
C PRO A 234 -20.40 -6.24 6.99
N ASN A 235 -21.56 -5.64 6.70
CA ASN A 235 -21.67 -4.18 6.59
C ASN A 235 -21.24 -3.50 7.89
N ARG A 236 -20.77 -2.25 7.82
CA ARG A 236 -20.33 -1.48 9.02
C ARG A 236 -21.39 -1.49 10.12
N GLU A 237 -22.67 -1.43 9.74
CA GLU A 237 -23.81 -1.37 10.64
C GLU A 237 -24.03 -2.68 11.44
N GLU A 238 -23.47 -3.79 10.99
CA GLU A 238 -23.60 -5.11 11.66
C GLU A 238 -22.42 -5.42 12.60
N LEU A 239 -21.40 -4.57 12.65
CA LEU A 239 -20.19 -4.83 13.43
C LEU A 239 -20.38 -4.45 14.91
N PRO A 240 -20.08 -5.37 15.86
CA PRO A 240 -20.20 -5.09 17.28
C PRO A 240 -19.19 -4.03 17.73
N GLN A 241 -19.65 -3.07 18.52
CA GLN A 241 -18.79 -2.02 19.07
C GLN A 241 -17.78 -2.61 20.07
N LEU A 242 -16.56 -2.10 20.03
CA LEU A 242 -15.51 -2.49 20.97
C LEU A 242 -15.64 -1.70 22.28
N THR A 243 -15.44 -2.38 23.40
CA THR A 243 -15.31 -1.71 24.70
C THR A 243 -14.02 -0.89 24.75
N ASP A 244 -13.95 0.11 25.65
CA ASP A 244 -12.72 0.92 25.79
C ASP A 244 -11.50 0.06 26.18
N GLU A 245 -11.70 -1.02 26.93
CA GLU A 245 -10.66 -1.99 27.26
C GLU A 245 -10.15 -2.73 26.02
N GLN A 246 -11.07 -3.18 25.15
CA GLN A 246 -10.71 -3.82 23.89
C GLN A 246 -10.02 -2.86 22.93
N ARG A 247 -10.45 -1.58 22.89
CA ARG A 247 -9.84 -0.54 22.04
C ARG A 247 -8.36 -0.35 22.36
N ILE A 248 -7.98 -0.41 23.63
CA ILE A 248 -6.59 -0.23 24.07
C ILE A 248 -5.68 -1.28 23.43
N ILE A 249 -6.13 -2.54 23.43
CA ILE A 249 -5.34 -3.71 22.99
C ILE A 249 -5.53 -4.06 21.51
N THR A 250 -6.15 -3.18 20.71
CA THR A 250 -6.27 -3.39 19.27
C THR A 250 -4.89 -3.43 18.60
N VAL A 251 -4.73 -4.14 17.48
CA VAL A 251 -3.48 -4.08 16.71
C VAL A 251 -3.25 -2.71 16.06
N PRO A 252 -1.99 -2.22 15.93
CA PRO A 252 -1.70 -0.89 15.36
C PRO A 252 -1.77 -0.84 13.82
N THR A 253 -2.22 -1.93 13.19
CA THR A 253 -2.21 -2.10 11.73
C THR A 253 -3.54 -2.64 11.25
N VAL A 254 -3.95 -2.24 10.06
CA VAL A 254 -5.12 -2.77 9.37
C VAL A 254 -4.71 -3.48 8.09
N ARG A 255 -5.44 -4.52 7.71
CA ARG A 255 -5.22 -5.21 6.44
C ARG A 255 -5.89 -4.40 5.32
N GLY A 256 -5.25 -4.32 4.16
CA GLY A 256 -5.80 -3.64 2.99
C GLY A 256 -5.22 -4.14 1.68
N PHE A 257 -5.86 -3.78 0.58
CA PHE A 257 -5.40 -3.98 -0.77
C PHE A 257 -4.80 -2.67 -1.30
N ALA A 258 -3.55 -2.75 -1.73
CA ALA A 258 -2.83 -1.66 -2.34
C ALA A 258 -3.22 -1.60 -3.84
N LEU A 259 -4.00 -0.61 -4.26
CA LEU A 259 -4.62 -0.58 -5.60
C LEU A 259 -3.59 -0.54 -6.74
N GLU A 260 -2.54 0.25 -6.61
CA GLU A 260 -1.54 0.42 -7.69
C GLU A 260 -0.63 -0.80 -7.84
N ARG A 261 -0.25 -1.45 -6.73
CA ARG A 261 0.59 -2.67 -6.71
C ARG A 261 -0.19 -3.96 -6.79
N LYS A 262 -1.52 -3.89 -6.63
CA LYS A 262 -2.47 -5.01 -6.71
C LYS A 262 -2.18 -6.14 -5.72
N MET A 263 -1.77 -5.80 -4.50
CA MET A 263 -1.39 -6.77 -3.49
C MET A 263 -2.00 -6.46 -2.12
N TRP A 264 -2.12 -7.50 -1.31
CA TRP A 264 -2.57 -7.39 0.08
C TRP A 264 -1.40 -7.00 0.99
N CYS A 265 -1.62 -6.00 1.85
CA CYS A 265 -0.63 -5.53 2.81
C CYS A 265 -1.25 -5.27 4.19
N LYS A 266 -0.39 -5.12 5.19
CA LYS A 266 -0.69 -4.54 6.50
C LYS A 266 -0.22 -3.09 6.53
N PHE A 267 -1.14 -2.18 6.84
CA PHE A 267 -0.94 -0.74 6.85
C PHE A 267 -0.98 -0.23 8.28
N LYS A 268 -0.05 0.67 8.64
CA LYS A 268 -0.06 1.33 9.96
C LYS A 268 -1.24 2.30 10.03
N ILE A 269 -2.05 2.22 11.08
CA ILE A 269 -3.23 3.09 11.25
C ILE A 269 -2.84 4.57 11.25
N ALA A 270 -1.73 4.90 11.92
CA ALA A 270 -1.21 6.27 12.03
C ALA A 270 -0.87 6.92 10.67
N ASN A 271 -0.65 6.12 9.63
CA ASN A 271 -0.25 6.56 8.30
C ASN A 271 -1.42 6.58 7.30
N THR A 272 -2.65 6.39 7.79
CA THR A 272 -3.87 6.47 6.97
C THR A 272 -4.48 7.87 7.05
N SER A 273 -5.00 8.34 5.92
CA SER A 273 -5.65 9.64 5.78
C SER A 273 -6.88 9.52 4.87
N PRO A 274 -7.88 10.40 5.02
CA PRO A 274 -8.99 10.45 4.06
C PRO A 274 -8.46 10.83 2.66
N ILE A 275 -9.08 10.28 1.61
CA ILE A 275 -8.75 10.65 0.24
C ILE A 275 -9.21 12.07 -0.03
N THR A 276 -8.32 12.87 -0.60
CA THR A 276 -8.65 14.22 -1.10
C THR A 276 -9.01 14.10 -2.57
N TRP A 277 -10.31 14.01 -2.85
CA TRP A 277 -10.84 13.92 -4.21
C TRP A 277 -10.66 15.24 -4.97
N ASN A 278 -10.31 15.16 -6.25
CA ASN A 278 -10.03 16.32 -7.08
C ASN A 278 -11.12 16.55 -8.15
N ASP A 279 -12.14 17.32 -7.77
CA ASP A 279 -13.24 17.70 -8.65
C ASP A 279 -12.82 18.56 -9.86
N GLN A 280 -11.62 19.16 -9.85
CA GLN A 280 -11.13 20.00 -10.94
C GLN A 280 -10.67 19.19 -12.15
N ILE A 281 -10.32 17.90 -11.97
CA ILE A 281 -9.84 17.06 -13.08
C ILE A 281 -10.92 16.93 -14.15
N PHE A 282 -12.17 16.71 -13.75
CA PHE A 282 -13.30 16.59 -14.67
C PHE A 282 -13.59 17.91 -15.41
N LYS A 283 -13.45 19.06 -14.74
CA LYS A 283 -13.66 20.38 -15.36
C LYS A 283 -12.61 20.69 -16.42
N ASN A 284 -11.36 20.34 -16.15
CA ASN A 284 -10.21 20.57 -17.04
C ASN A 284 -10.14 19.59 -18.21
N LEU A 285 -11.01 18.58 -18.25
CA LEU A 285 -11.03 17.61 -19.32
C LEU A 285 -11.48 18.30 -20.62
N VAL A 286 -10.73 18.09 -21.70
CA VAL A 286 -11.07 18.67 -23.01
C VAL A 286 -11.94 17.67 -23.78
N LEU A 287 -13.24 17.73 -23.51
CA LEU A 287 -14.31 17.01 -24.21
C LEU A 287 -15.42 18.00 -24.56
N ASP A 288 -16.22 17.69 -25.59
CA ASP A 288 -17.38 18.50 -25.93
C ASP A 288 -18.38 18.55 -24.76
N ASN A 289 -19.09 19.66 -24.61
CA ASN A 289 -20.02 19.83 -23.49
C ASN A 289 -21.15 18.79 -23.52
N ARG A 290 -21.62 18.37 -24.71
CA ARG A 290 -22.67 17.35 -24.84
C ARG A 290 -22.17 15.97 -24.42
N GLU A 291 -20.93 15.63 -24.80
CA GLU A 291 -20.29 14.37 -24.40
C GLU A 291 -20.06 14.30 -22.89
N LYS A 292 -19.65 15.42 -22.27
CA LYS A 292 -19.51 15.54 -20.82
C LYS A 292 -20.85 15.36 -20.10
N GLU A 293 -21.91 15.98 -20.61
CA GLU A 293 -23.25 15.88 -20.03
C GLU A 293 -23.77 14.45 -20.10
N LEU A 294 -23.61 13.76 -21.24
CA LEU A 294 -23.99 12.37 -21.42
C LEU A 294 -23.22 11.43 -20.47
N LEU A 295 -21.89 11.61 -20.37
CA LEU A 295 -21.07 10.88 -19.42
C LEU A 295 -21.55 11.08 -17.98
N LEU A 296 -21.81 12.33 -17.58
CA LEU A 296 -22.31 12.63 -16.23
C LEU A 296 -23.68 12.01 -15.97
N ALA A 297 -24.60 12.05 -16.94
CA ALA A 297 -25.94 11.48 -16.79
C ALA A 297 -25.90 9.96 -16.56
N LEU A 298 -25.11 9.24 -17.34
CA LEU A 298 -24.97 7.78 -17.20
C LEU A 298 -24.30 7.39 -15.89
N VAL A 299 -23.26 8.13 -15.53
CA VAL A 299 -22.50 7.91 -14.31
C VAL A 299 -23.31 8.24 -13.05
N ALA A 300 -24.12 9.31 -13.09
CA ALA A 300 -25.00 9.72 -11.99
C ALA A 300 -26.13 8.70 -11.75
N ARG A 301 -26.73 8.15 -12.82
CA ARG A 301 -27.79 7.14 -12.71
C ARG A 301 -27.33 5.87 -12.00
N LYS A 302 -26.12 5.39 -12.31
CA LYS A 302 -25.50 4.22 -11.63
C LYS A 302 -25.04 4.52 -10.20
N SER A 303 -24.93 5.79 -9.83
CA SER A 303 -24.64 6.20 -8.44
C SER A 303 -25.90 6.27 -7.57
N ALA A 304 -27.04 6.56 -8.18
CA ALA A 304 -28.34 6.70 -7.50
C ALA A 304 -29.15 5.38 -7.43
N SER A 305 -28.58 4.25 -7.88
CA SER A 305 -29.29 2.98 -8.03
C SER A 305 -29.59 2.30 -6.68
N GLY A 306 -30.60 2.84 -5.99
CA GLY A 306 -31.49 2.11 -5.09
C GLY A 306 -32.81 1.70 -5.77
N ASP A 307 -33.26 2.38 -6.83
CA ASP A 307 -34.55 2.09 -7.45
C ASP A 307 -34.53 2.34 -8.97
N VAL A 308 -35.06 1.38 -9.72
CA VAL A 308 -35.30 1.36 -11.19
C VAL A 308 -34.09 1.09 -12.09
N VAL A 309 -33.69 -0.19 -12.11
CA VAL A 309 -32.83 -0.76 -13.16
C VAL A 309 -33.69 -1.04 -14.40
N PHE A 310 -33.27 -0.54 -15.57
CA PHE A 310 -33.75 -1.07 -16.85
C PHE A 310 -33.10 -2.43 -17.02
N ASP A 311 -33.73 -3.47 -16.48
CA ASP A 311 -33.26 -4.86 -16.58
C ASP A 311 -33.66 -5.37 -17.97
N ASP A 312 -32.71 -5.91 -18.72
CA ASP A 312 -33.01 -6.63 -19.95
C ASP A 312 -33.93 -7.83 -19.63
N PHE A 313 -34.58 -8.42 -20.63
CA PHE A 313 -35.55 -9.52 -20.46
C PHE A 313 -34.96 -10.76 -19.76
N THR A 314 -33.64 -10.82 -19.53
CA THR A 314 -32.94 -11.88 -18.79
C THR A 314 -32.27 -11.32 -17.53
N LYS A 315 -32.55 -11.94 -16.37
CA LYS A 315 -31.95 -11.55 -15.08
C LYS A 315 -30.42 -11.56 -15.14
N GLY A 316 -29.79 -10.39 -14.94
CA GLY A 316 -28.34 -10.27 -14.77
C GLY A 316 -27.55 -9.84 -16.01
N LYS A 317 -28.21 -9.59 -17.16
CA LYS A 317 -27.57 -9.02 -18.35
C LYS A 317 -27.85 -7.52 -18.48
N GLY A 318 -26.88 -6.75 -18.96
CA GLY A 318 -27.04 -5.31 -19.24
C GLY A 318 -27.05 -4.39 -18.00
N LYS A 319 -26.61 -4.89 -16.83
CA LYS A 319 -26.52 -4.09 -15.60
C LYS A 319 -25.20 -3.34 -15.44
N GLY A 320 -24.22 -3.55 -16.31
CA GLY A 320 -22.98 -2.78 -16.34
C GLY A 320 -23.14 -1.40 -16.97
N LEU A 321 -22.10 -0.57 -16.88
CA LEU A 321 -21.89 0.56 -17.78
C LEU A 321 -20.52 0.36 -18.42
N LEU A 322 -20.51 0.05 -19.71
CA LEU A 322 -19.30 -0.16 -20.50
C LEU A 322 -19.05 1.04 -21.41
N LEU A 323 -17.95 1.74 -21.14
CA LEU A 323 -17.49 2.90 -21.91
C LEU A 323 -16.24 2.51 -22.70
N LEU A 324 -16.25 2.73 -24.01
CA LEU A 324 -15.07 2.55 -24.87
C LEU A 324 -14.52 3.91 -25.29
N LEU A 325 -13.27 4.19 -24.93
CA LEU A 325 -12.55 5.42 -25.27
C LEU A 325 -11.54 5.13 -26.38
N CYS A 326 -11.73 5.77 -27.53
CA CYS A 326 -11.02 5.51 -28.78
C CYS A 326 -10.31 6.77 -29.28
N GLY A 327 -9.08 6.66 -29.81
CA GLY A 327 -8.40 7.78 -30.48
C GLY A 327 -6.87 7.70 -30.43
N ALA A 328 -6.18 8.70 -30.95
CA ALA A 328 -4.72 8.78 -30.94
C ALA A 328 -4.10 8.72 -29.52
N PRO A 329 -2.83 8.29 -29.38
CA PRO A 329 -2.15 8.28 -28.08
C PRO A 329 -1.94 9.70 -27.53
N GLY A 330 -2.14 9.87 -26.22
CA GLY A 330 -1.80 11.13 -25.53
C GLY A 330 -2.85 12.24 -25.56
N ILE A 331 -4.07 11.96 -26.00
CA ILE A 331 -5.21 12.91 -26.05
C ILE A 331 -6.10 12.92 -24.81
N GLY A 332 -5.75 12.16 -23.76
CA GLY A 332 -6.45 12.20 -22.47
C GLY A 332 -7.46 11.08 -22.20
N LYS A 333 -7.49 10.00 -22.98
CA LYS A 333 -8.38 8.84 -22.75
C LYS A 333 -8.30 8.29 -21.31
N THR A 334 -7.09 7.97 -20.85
CA THR A 334 -6.86 7.50 -19.46
C THR A 334 -7.23 8.57 -18.43
N LEU A 335 -7.01 9.86 -18.74
CA LEU A 335 -7.38 10.98 -17.87
C LEU A 335 -8.90 11.10 -17.70
N THR A 336 -9.69 10.78 -18.73
CA THR A 336 -11.15 10.73 -18.63
C THR A 336 -11.60 9.65 -17.64
N ALA A 337 -10.97 8.48 -17.66
CA ALA A 337 -11.28 7.42 -16.70
C ALA A 337 -10.97 7.84 -15.26
N GLU A 338 -9.82 8.48 -15.05
CA GLU A 338 -9.44 9.07 -13.76
C GLU A 338 -10.46 10.15 -13.32
N ALA A 339 -10.84 11.05 -14.23
CA ALA A 339 -11.81 12.10 -13.95
C ALA A 339 -13.19 11.56 -13.55
N VAL A 340 -13.65 10.48 -14.20
CA VAL A 340 -14.91 9.81 -13.88
C VAL A 340 -14.85 9.17 -12.50
N ALA A 341 -13.78 8.45 -12.18
CA ALA A 341 -13.61 7.82 -10.87
C ALA A 341 -13.55 8.86 -9.73
N GLU A 342 -12.83 9.97 -9.95
CA GLU A 342 -12.73 11.09 -9.01
C GLU A 342 -14.09 11.76 -8.78
N LYS A 343 -14.83 12.02 -9.86
CA LYS A 343 -16.18 12.62 -9.78
C LYS A 343 -17.17 11.73 -9.03
N LEU A 344 -17.03 10.42 -9.21
CA LEU A 344 -17.81 9.39 -8.52
C LEU A 344 -17.39 9.15 -7.07
N ARG A 345 -16.21 9.64 -6.67
CA ARG A 345 -15.56 9.30 -5.41
C ARG A 345 -15.43 7.78 -5.22
N ARG A 346 -15.12 7.08 -6.31
CA ARG A 346 -14.95 5.63 -6.37
C ARG A 346 -13.49 5.29 -6.68
N PRO A 347 -13.00 4.13 -6.22
CA PRO A 347 -11.62 3.72 -6.48
C PRO A 347 -11.48 3.37 -7.97
N LEU A 348 -10.37 3.79 -8.58
CA LEU A 348 -10.01 3.39 -9.94
C LEU A 348 -9.12 2.14 -9.89
N TYR A 349 -9.64 1.02 -10.38
CA TYR A 349 -8.88 -0.22 -10.52
C TYR A 349 -8.35 -0.33 -11.95
N ARG A 350 -7.06 -0.05 -12.14
CA ARG A 350 -6.43 -0.06 -13.47
C ARG A 350 -5.79 -1.41 -13.78
N VAL A 351 -6.21 -2.05 -14.86
CA VAL A 351 -5.65 -3.26 -15.45
C VAL A 351 -4.93 -2.90 -16.74
N ARG A 352 -3.69 -3.33 -16.89
CA ARG A 352 -2.90 -3.21 -18.12
C ARG A 352 -2.73 -4.59 -18.74
N ALA A 353 -2.38 -4.66 -20.02
CA ALA A 353 -2.14 -5.92 -20.71
C ALA A 353 -1.14 -6.84 -19.96
N GLY A 354 -0.09 -6.27 -19.37
CA GLY A 354 0.90 -7.03 -18.60
C GLY A 354 0.36 -7.69 -17.31
N ASP A 355 -0.76 -7.21 -16.76
CA ASP A 355 -1.35 -7.76 -15.54
C ASP A 355 -2.21 -9.00 -15.78
N LEU A 356 -2.67 -9.20 -17.02
CA LEU A 356 -3.58 -10.28 -17.40
C LEU A 356 -2.83 -11.57 -17.74
N GLY A 357 -1.55 -11.47 -18.09
CA GLY A 357 -0.72 -12.59 -18.51
C GLY A 357 -0.80 -12.85 -20.01
N VAL A 358 -0.19 -13.95 -20.45
CA VAL A 358 0.03 -14.27 -21.88
C VAL A 358 -0.79 -15.45 -22.39
N THR A 359 -1.47 -16.19 -21.51
CA THR A 359 -2.30 -17.36 -21.88
C THR A 359 -3.77 -17.11 -21.58
N ALA A 360 -4.67 -17.70 -22.37
CA ALA A 360 -6.12 -17.53 -22.23
C ALA A 360 -6.61 -17.79 -20.79
N ASP A 361 -6.23 -18.93 -20.19
CA ASP A 361 -6.63 -19.28 -18.83
C ASP A 361 -6.19 -18.25 -17.78
N LYS A 362 -4.97 -17.71 -17.93
CA LYS A 362 -4.42 -16.71 -16.99
C LYS A 362 -5.13 -15.37 -17.14
N VAL A 363 -5.42 -14.98 -18.38
CA VAL A 363 -6.18 -13.76 -18.67
C VAL A 363 -7.58 -13.87 -18.09
N GLU A 364 -8.27 -14.99 -18.35
CA GLU A 364 -9.62 -15.23 -17.83
C GLU A 364 -9.63 -15.17 -16.30
N ALA A 365 -8.74 -15.93 -15.64
CA ALA A 365 -8.67 -15.95 -14.18
C ALA A 365 -8.32 -14.58 -13.57
N SER A 366 -7.42 -13.82 -14.21
CA SER A 366 -7.00 -12.50 -13.74
C SER A 366 -8.07 -11.44 -13.96
N LEU A 367 -8.75 -11.48 -15.11
CA LEU A 367 -9.84 -10.59 -15.44
C LEU A 367 -11.06 -10.86 -14.55
N LYS A 368 -11.44 -12.12 -14.36
CA LYS A 368 -12.52 -12.50 -13.43
C LYS A 368 -12.25 -11.99 -12.01
N LYS A 369 -11.03 -12.19 -11.50
CA LYS A 369 -10.62 -11.63 -10.20
C LYS A 369 -10.70 -10.10 -10.16
N ALA A 370 -10.36 -9.41 -11.25
CA ALA A 370 -10.47 -7.96 -11.34
C ALA A 370 -11.93 -7.49 -11.36
N LEU A 371 -12.79 -8.15 -12.14
CA LEU A 371 -14.23 -7.88 -12.22
C LEU A 371 -14.88 -8.10 -10.85
N ASP A 372 -14.65 -9.24 -10.22
CA ASP A 372 -15.20 -9.57 -8.90
C ASP A 372 -14.79 -8.54 -7.84
N ARG A 373 -13.52 -8.13 -7.84
CA ARG A 373 -13.02 -7.07 -6.95
C ARG A 373 -13.70 -5.74 -7.22
N CYS A 374 -13.86 -5.34 -8.48
CA CYS A 374 -14.47 -4.06 -8.82
C CYS A 374 -15.96 -4.02 -8.49
N ALA A 375 -16.68 -5.12 -8.75
CA ALA A 375 -18.07 -5.26 -8.35
C ALA A 375 -18.22 -5.14 -6.83
N HIS A 376 -17.39 -5.87 -6.08
CA HIS A 376 -17.43 -5.86 -4.61
C HIS A 376 -16.98 -4.52 -4.01
N TRP A 377 -15.99 -3.85 -4.61
CA TRP A 377 -15.48 -2.57 -4.13
C TRP A 377 -16.26 -1.36 -4.63
N ASN A 378 -17.27 -1.60 -5.48
CA ASN A 378 -17.94 -0.55 -6.25
C ASN A 378 -16.92 0.36 -6.96
N ALA A 379 -15.89 -0.25 -7.55
CA ALA A 379 -14.77 0.41 -8.22
C ALA A 379 -15.08 0.69 -9.69
N VAL A 380 -14.44 1.71 -10.24
CA VAL A 380 -14.36 1.90 -11.70
C VAL A 380 -13.23 1.03 -12.23
N LEU A 381 -13.56 0.06 -13.07
CA LEU A 381 -12.58 -0.79 -13.74
C LEU A 381 -12.07 -0.07 -14.98
N LEU A 382 -10.77 0.17 -15.08
CA LEU A 382 -10.11 0.67 -16.28
C LEU A 382 -9.24 -0.42 -16.89
N ILE A 383 -9.51 -0.81 -18.14
CA ILE A 383 -8.60 -1.63 -18.93
C ILE A 383 -7.89 -0.72 -19.91
N ASP A 384 -6.62 -0.46 -19.61
CA ASP A 384 -5.80 0.49 -20.34
C ASP A 384 -5.06 -0.21 -21.48
N GLU A 385 -5.04 0.41 -22.67
CA GLU A 385 -4.43 -0.17 -23.88
C GLU A 385 -4.99 -1.56 -24.22
N ALA A 386 -6.32 -1.67 -24.28
CA ALA A 386 -7.05 -2.90 -24.54
C ALA A 386 -6.97 -3.37 -26.01
N ASP A 387 -6.02 -2.86 -26.81
CA ASP A 387 -5.92 -3.06 -28.25
C ASP A 387 -5.94 -4.56 -28.62
N ILE A 388 -5.24 -5.41 -27.85
CA ILE A 388 -5.16 -6.86 -28.08
C ILE A 388 -6.50 -7.56 -27.85
N PHE A 389 -7.33 -7.06 -26.93
CA PHE A 389 -8.61 -7.68 -26.56
C PHE A 389 -9.77 -7.20 -27.43
N LEU A 390 -9.57 -6.10 -28.16
CA LEU A 390 -10.58 -5.50 -29.02
C LEU A 390 -10.35 -5.82 -30.50
N GLU A 391 -9.20 -6.40 -30.87
CA GLU A 391 -8.81 -6.66 -32.25
C GLU A 391 -9.75 -7.64 -32.97
N LYS A 392 -9.98 -7.42 -34.26
CA LYS A 392 -10.76 -8.31 -35.13
C LYS A 392 -10.23 -9.73 -35.06
N ARG A 393 -11.15 -10.68 -34.89
CA ARG A 393 -10.84 -12.12 -34.96
C ARG A 393 -10.25 -12.45 -36.32
N SER A 394 -9.16 -13.20 -36.32
CA SER A 394 -8.50 -13.64 -37.54
C SER A 394 -8.26 -15.15 -37.49
N THR A 395 -8.29 -15.79 -38.65
CA THR A 395 -8.06 -17.23 -38.79
C THR A 395 -6.61 -17.62 -38.49
N ASN A 396 -5.68 -16.67 -38.59
CA ASN A 396 -4.24 -16.90 -38.44
C ASN A 396 -3.78 -16.81 -36.97
N ASP A 397 -4.61 -16.26 -36.09
CA ASP A 397 -4.27 -16.01 -34.69
C ASP A 397 -5.37 -16.54 -33.76
N ILE A 398 -5.36 -17.87 -33.58
CA ILE A 398 -6.33 -18.61 -32.77
C ILE A 398 -6.32 -18.12 -31.32
N VAL A 399 -5.13 -17.94 -30.73
CA VAL A 399 -4.97 -17.52 -29.32
C VAL A 399 -5.58 -16.14 -29.08
N ARG A 400 -5.41 -15.18 -30.01
CA ARG A 400 -6.01 -13.85 -29.88
C ARG A 400 -7.52 -13.90 -30.04
N SER A 401 -8.02 -14.68 -31.00
CA SER A 401 -9.46 -14.84 -31.23
C SER A 401 -10.17 -15.50 -30.05
N GLU A 402 -9.49 -16.42 -29.35
CA GLU A 402 -9.94 -17.01 -28.10
C GLU A 402 -10.03 -15.97 -26.98
N LEU A 403 -8.99 -15.13 -26.81
CA LEU A 403 -9.00 -14.03 -25.84
C LEU A 403 -10.15 -13.04 -26.07
N VAL A 404 -10.38 -12.62 -27.31
CA VAL A 404 -11.49 -11.72 -27.69
C VAL A 404 -12.84 -12.35 -27.32
N SER A 405 -12.98 -13.66 -27.55
CA SER A 405 -14.22 -14.39 -27.25
C SER A 405 -14.49 -14.48 -25.75
N ILE A 406 -13.47 -14.82 -24.95
CA ILE A 406 -13.54 -14.83 -23.47
C ILE A 406 -13.89 -13.43 -22.95
N PHE A 407 -13.24 -12.40 -23.50
CA PHE A 407 -13.46 -11.02 -23.10
C PHE A 407 -14.92 -10.59 -23.31
N LEU A 408 -15.49 -10.84 -24.49
CA LEU A 408 -16.89 -10.52 -24.81
C LEU A 408 -17.89 -11.19 -23.88
N VAL A 409 -17.63 -12.43 -23.46
CA VAL A 409 -18.48 -13.14 -22.48
C VAL A 409 -18.39 -12.48 -21.12
N LEU A 410 -17.18 -12.17 -20.64
CA LEU A 410 -16.99 -11.57 -19.32
C LEU A 410 -17.58 -10.16 -19.20
N LEU A 411 -17.61 -9.40 -20.30
CA LEU A 411 -18.25 -8.08 -20.35
C LEU A 411 -19.78 -8.16 -20.15
N GLU A 412 -20.42 -9.21 -20.67
CA GLU A 412 -21.88 -9.35 -20.69
C GLU A 412 -22.50 -9.50 -19.29
N TYR A 413 -21.74 -10.08 -18.35
CA TYR A 413 -22.19 -10.35 -16.98
C TYR A 413 -21.64 -9.37 -15.95
N TYR A 414 -20.90 -8.34 -16.36
CA TYR A 414 -20.31 -7.41 -15.40
C TYR A 414 -21.33 -6.36 -14.94
N GLU A 415 -21.57 -6.31 -13.63
CA GLU A 415 -22.57 -5.42 -13.00
C GLU A 415 -21.98 -4.10 -12.45
N GLY A 416 -20.89 -3.60 -13.05
CA GLY A 416 -20.20 -2.38 -12.59
C GLY A 416 -19.88 -1.37 -13.69
N ILE A 417 -19.09 -0.35 -13.38
CA ILE A 417 -18.59 0.63 -14.37
C ILE A 417 -17.26 0.15 -14.90
N MET A 418 -17.18 -0.03 -16.22
CA MET A 418 -15.96 -0.42 -16.94
C MET A 418 -15.63 0.59 -18.02
N ILE A 419 -14.36 0.98 -18.09
CA ILE A 419 -13.82 1.88 -19.08
C ILE A 419 -12.70 1.16 -19.82
N LEU A 420 -12.82 1.05 -21.13
CA LEU A 420 -11.81 0.48 -22.02
C LEU A 420 -11.13 1.62 -22.77
N THR A 421 -9.82 1.55 -22.94
CA THR A 421 -9.11 2.51 -23.81
C THR A 421 -8.40 1.78 -24.94
N THR A 422 -8.45 2.34 -26.14
CA THR A 422 -7.76 1.81 -27.32
C THR A 422 -7.17 2.92 -28.16
N ASN A 423 -6.05 2.62 -28.80
CA ASN A 423 -5.41 3.48 -29.80
C ASN A 423 -5.76 3.08 -31.25
N ARG A 424 -6.43 1.94 -31.46
CA ARG A 424 -6.62 1.33 -32.79
C ARG A 424 -8.10 1.19 -33.15
N ILE A 425 -8.72 2.29 -33.57
CA ILE A 425 -10.17 2.32 -33.86
C ILE A 425 -10.55 1.38 -35.01
N GLU A 426 -9.75 1.35 -36.08
CA GLU A 426 -10.06 0.61 -37.33
C GLU A 426 -9.99 -0.92 -37.19
N CYS A 427 -9.28 -1.39 -36.16
CA CYS A 427 -9.02 -2.79 -35.90
C CYS A 427 -10.03 -3.42 -34.92
N ILE A 428 -11.02 -2.67 -34.43
CA ILE A 428 -11.97 -3.16 -33.44
C ILE A 428 -12.91 -4.21 -34.05
N ASP A 429 -13.14 -5.31 -33.34
CA ASP A 429 -14.16 -6.32 -33.70
C ASP A 429 -15.56 -5.67 -33.64
N PRO A 430 -16.35 -5.70 -34.74
CA PRO A 430 -17.70 -5.16 -34.76
C PRO A 430 -18.63 -5.71 -33.66
N ALA A 431 -18.33 -6.90 -33.11
CA ALA A 431 -19.10 -7.50 -32.02
C ALA A 431 -19.09 -6.68 -30.70
N PHE A 432 -18.20 -5.69 -30.56
CA PHE A 432 -18.20 -4.75 -29.44
C PHE A 432 -19.26 -3.67 -29.56
N GLU A 433 -19.72 -3.31 -30.76
CA GLU A 433 -20.71 -2.26 -30.96
C GLU A 433 -22.03 -2.56 -30.25
N SER A 434 -22.44 -3.84 -30.21
CA SER A 434 -23.66 -4.28 -29.53
C SER A 434 -23.50 -4.51 -28.02
N ARG A 435 -22.28 -4.45 -27.48
CA ARG A 435 -21.98 -4.73 -26.07
C ARG A 435 -21.52 -3.50 -25.28
N VAL A 436 -21.09 -2.45 -25.97
CA VAL A 436 -20.62 -1.20 -25.36
C VAL A 436 -21.78 -0.20 -25.34
N ASP A 437 -22.03 0.42 -24.19
CA ASP A 437 -23.09 1.42 -24.05
C ASP A 437 -22.77 2.73 -24.78
N ILE A 438 -21.50 3.15 -24.71
CA ILE A 438 -20.99 4.34 -25.40
C ILE A 438 -19.59 4.12 -25.94
N ILE A 439 -19.41 4.51 -27.19
CA ILE A 439 -18.10 4.69 -27.84
C ILE A 439 -17.80 6.19 -27.93
N LEU A 440 -16.79 6.65 -27.20
CA LEU A 440 -16.27 8.02 -27.30
C LEU A 440 -15.05 8.04 -28.21
N ALA A 441 -15.24 8.56 -29.42
CA ALA A 441 -14.17 8.77 -30.38
C ALA A 441 -13.55 10.16 -30.20
N TYR A 442 -12.34 10.21 -29.67
CA TYR A 442 -11.59 11.44 -29.49
C TYR A 442 -11.00 11.88 -30.83
N LYS A 443 -11.26 13.13 -31.17
CA LYS A 443 -10.64 13.81 -32.30
C LYS A 443 -9.23 14.28 -31.93
N ASP A 444 -8.45 14.61 -32.94
CA ASP A 444 -7.16 15.25 -32.75
C ASP A 444 -7.31 16.61 -32.06
N LEU A 445 -6.29 16.99 -31.28
CA LEU A 445 -6.31 18.24 -30.53
C LEU A 445 -6.28 19.42 -31.51
N THR A 446 -7.20 20.37 -31.36
CA THR A 446 -7.15 21.65 -32.08
C THR A 446 -6.07 22.55 -31.48
N GLN A 447 -5.68 23.60 -32.21
CA GLN A 447 -4.74 24.60 -31.70
C GLN A 447 -5.25 25.25 -30.40
N ASP A 448 -6.53 25.61 -30.34
CA ASP A 448 -7.15 26.20 -29.14
C ASP A 448 -7.11 25.25 -27.95
N THR A 449 -7.39 23.96 -28.18
CA THR A 449 -7.26 22.92 -27.17
C THR A 449 -5.81 22.79 -26.69
N ARG A 450 -4.83 22.79 -27.59
CA ARG A 450 -3.40 22.74 -27.22
C ARG A 450 -2.99 23.96 -26.40
N ARG A 451 -3.43 25.16 -26.78
CA ARG A 451 -3.21 26.41 -26.02
C ARG A 451 -3.73 26.28 -24.60
N HIS A 452 -4.95 25.76 -24.43
CA HIS A 452 -5.54 25.53 -23.12
C HIS A 452 -4.75 24.49 -22.29
N ILE A 453 -4.28 23.41 -22.93
CA ILE A 453 -3.44 22.40 -22.27
C ILE A 453 -2.10 22.99 -21.81
N TRP A 454 -1.43 23.78 -22.65
CA TRP A 454 -0.21 24.50 -22.30
C TRP A 454 -0.42 25.41 -21.09
N TYR A 455 -1.46 26.24 -21.13
CA TYR A 455 -1.85 27.13 -20.04
C TYR A 455 -2.06 26.36 -18.73
N ASN A 456 -2.83 25.26 -18.78
CA ASN A 456 -3.13 24.44 -17.60
C ASN A 456 -1.88 23.79 -16.97
N PHE A 457 -0.90 23.40 -17.77
CA PHE A 457 0.35 22.84 -17.23
C PHE A 457 1.26 23.93 -16.65
N ILE A 458 1.33 25.09 -17.29
CA ILE A 458 2.17 26.21 -16.85
C ILE A 458 1.61 26.84 -15.55
N GLN A 459 0.30 27.02 -15.45
CA GLN A 459 -0.36 27.54 -14.24
C GLN A 459 -0.19 26.66 -12.99
N ARG A 460 0.15 25.38 -13.16
CA ARG A 460 0.43 24.46 -12.05
C ARG A 460 1.83 24.64 -11.47
N LEU A 461 2.74 25.33 -12.18
CA LEU A 461 4.05 25.65 -11.66
C LEU A 461 3.95 26.83 -10.68
N PRO A 462 4.86 26.94 -9.70
CA PRO A 462 4.89 28.10 -8.80
C PRO A 462 5.02 29.39 -9.61
N ALA A 463 4.16 30.38 -9.34
CA ALA A 463 4.10 31.62 -10.12
C ALA A 463 5.46 32.35 -10.18
N GLU A 464 6.26 32.23 -9.12
CA GLU A 464 7.60 32.81 -9.00
C GLU A 464 8.64 32.16 -9.91
N THR A 465 8.31 31.05 -10.60
CA THR A 465 9.24 30.29 -11.45
C THR A 465 8.97 30.44 -12.94
N VAL A 466 7.97 31.24 -13.33
CA VAL A 466 7.47 31.31 -14.71
C VAL A 466 7.38 32.75 -15.20
N SER A 467 7.86 32.98 -16.42
CA SER A 467 7.74 34.24 -17.16
C SER A 467 7.40 33.93 -18.64
N ILE A 468 6.15 33.53 -18.89
CA ILE A 468 5.63 33.22 -20.23
C ILE A 468 4.46 34.15 -20.55
N SER A 469 4.51 34.85 -21.69
CA SER A 469 3.44 35.73 -22.16
C SER A 469 2.30 34.94 -22.83
N ALA A 470 1.12 35.57 -22.96
CA ALA A 470 -0.01 34.99 -23.68
C ALA A 470 0.32 34.73 -25.18
N GLU A 471 1.13 35.59 -25.78
CA GLU A 471 1.63 35.45 -27.16
C GLU A 471 2.54 34.23 -27.30
N ALA A 472 3.42 34.00 -26.31
CA ALA A 472 4.27 32.81 -26.30
C ALA A 472 3.44 31.52 -26.23
N LEU A 473 2.31 31.51 -25.51
CA LEU A 473 1.37 30.38 -25.50
C LEU A 473 0.69 30.16 -26.87
N ASP A 474 0.41 31.24 -27.61
CA ASP A 474 -0.15 31.15 -28.97
C ASP A 474 0.84 30.48 -29.91
N ASP A 475 2.10 30.88 -29.86
CA ASP A 475 3.16 30.27 -30.67
C ASP A 475 3.39 28.80 -30.32
N LEU A 476 3.46 28.47 -29.02
CA LEU A 476 3.65 27.08 -28.56
C LEU A 476 2.47 26.17 -28.94
N SER A 477 1.26 26.72 -29.08
CA SER A 477 0.07 25.96 -29.46
C SER A 477 0.05 25.54 -30.94
N ARG A 478 0.84 26.21 -31.80
CA ARG A 478 0.95 25.91 -33.23
C ARG A 478 1.61 24.56 -33.51
N TYR A 479 2.50 24.11 -32.62
CA TYR A 479 3.12 22.80 -32.72
C TYR A 479 2.08 21.69 -32.56
N ASN A 480 2.05 20.74 -33.50
CA ASN A 480 1.15 19.59 -33.45
C ASN A 480 1.59 18.56 -32.40
N LEU A 481 1.37 18.89 -31.13
CA LEU A 481 1.77 18.06 -29.98
C LEU A 481 0.56 17.47 -29.28
N ASN A 482 0.70 16.21 -28.84
CA ASN A 482 -0.26 15.60 -27.92
C ASN A 482 -0.03 16.07 -26.47
N GLY A 483 -1.03 15.85 -25.60
CA GLY A 483 -0.98 16.31 -24.21
C GLY A 483 0.20 15.72 -23.40
N ARG A 484 0.63 14.48 -23.72
CA ARG A 484 1.80 13.85 -23.08
C ARG A 484 3.10 14.55 -23.49
N GLN A 485 3.24 14.92 -24.75
CA GLN A 485 4.37 15.66 -25.28
C GLN A 485 4.42 17.08 -24.71
N ILE A 486 3.28 17.77 -24.61
CA ILE A 486 3.20 19.10 -23.98
C ILE A 486 3.66 19.01 -22.52
N LYS A 487 3.08 18.10 -21.72
CA LYS A 487 3.47 17.88 -20.32
C LYS A 487 4.97 17.63 -20.18
N SER A 488 5.52 16.76 -21.03
CA SER A 488 6.94 16.44 -20.99
C SER A 488 7.80 17.63 -21.38
N SER A 489 7.36 18.47 -22.30
CA SER A 489 8.09 19.66 -22.75
C SER A 489 8.12 20.73 -21.66
N VAL A 490 6.98 21.00 -21.01
CA VAL A 490 6.91 21.89 -19.83
C VAL A 490 7.84 21.39 -18.71
N LYS A 491 7.80 20.08 -18.40
CA LYS A 491 8.65 19.50 -17.36
C LYS A 491 10.14 19.66 -17.68
N THR A 492 10.57 19.29 -18.88
CA THR A 492 11.97 19.40 -19.30
C THR A 492 12.42 20.86 -19.35
N GLY A 493 11.58 21.77 -19.87
CA GLY A 493 11.86 23.20 -19.90
C GLY A 493 12.03 23.79 -18.49
N TRP A 494 11.16 23.41 -17.56
CA TRP A 494 11.25 23.84 -16.15
C TRP A 494 12.50 23.29 -15.45
N THR A 495 12.86 22.03 -15.70
CA THR A 495 14.12 21.48 -15.19
C THR A 495 15.34 22.21 -15.76
N LEU A 496 15.30 22.56 -17.04
CA LEU A 496 16.37 23.32 -17.68
C LEU A 496 16.51 24.72 -17.07
N SER A 497 15.40 25.45 -16.90
CA SER A 497 15.43 26.79 -16.28
C SER A 497 15.92 26.73 -14.83
N ALA A 498 15.45 25.74 -14.05
CA ALA A 498 15.90 25.52 -12.68
C ALA A 498 17.42 25.22 -12.60
N SER A 499 17.96 24.42 -13.53
CA SER A 499 19.40 24.12 -13.59
C SER A 499 20.28 25.34 -13.87
N ARG A 500 19.69 26.37 -14.49
CA ARG A 500 20.34 27.65 -14.80
C ARG A 500 20.08 28.73 -13.75
N GLY A 501 19.24 28.45 -12.75
CA GLY A 501 18.82 29.46 -11.77
C GLY A 501 17.91 30.55 -12.37
N GLU A 502 17.25 30.27 -13.49
CA GLU A 502 16.43 31.22 -14.23
C GLU A 502 14.94 30.87 -14.17
N LEU A 503 14.10 31.86 -14.51
CA LEU A 503 12.67 31.66 -14.71
C LEU A 503 12.40 30.89 -16.00
N LEU A 504 11.34 30.09 -16.01
CA LEU A 504 10.87 29.43 -17.23
C LEU A 504 10.40 30.49 -18.23
N ARG A 505 11.06 30.53 -19.40
CA ARG A 505 10.81 31.45 -20.51
C ARG A 505 10.55 30.64 -21.77
N LYS A 506 9.99 31.29 -22.79
CA LYS A 506 9.73 30.68 -24.10
C LYS A 506 10.98 30.01 -24.69
N GLU A 507 12.14 30.65 -24.59
CA GLU A 507 13.44 30.16 -25.09
C GLU A 507 13.80 28.75 -24.58
N HIS A 508 13.49 28.46 -23.31
CA HIS A 508 13.72 27.14 -22.71
C HIS A 508 12.83 26.07 -23.34
N LEU A 509 11.58 26.42 -23.66
CA LEU A 509 10.63 25.52 -24.32
C LEU A 509 10.99 25.33 -25.79
N ASP A 510 11.36 26.40 -26.50
CA ASP A 510 11.78 26.34 -27.90
C ASP A 510 13.01 25.45 -28.08
N LEU A 511 13.98 25.50 -27.17
CA LEU A 511 15.14 24.59 -27.18
C LEU A 511 14.71 23.12 -27.03
N VAL A 512 13.80 22.84 -26.09
CA VAL A 512 13.28 21.48 -25.85
C VAL A 512 12.52 20.97 -27.07
N LEU A 513 11.69 21.83 -27.68
CA LEU A 513 10.93 21.50 -28.88
C LEU A 513 11.85 21.26 -30.07
N GLY A 514 12.89 22.09 -30.26
CA GLY A 514 13.87 21.91 -31.34
C GLY A 514 14.68 20.62 -31.22
N ILE A 515 15.08 20.23 -30.00
CA ILE A 515 15.74 18.93 -29.77
C ILE A 515 14.78 17.77 -30.08
N ARG A 516 13.53 17.88 -29.64
CA ARG A 516 12.51 16.86 -29.90
C ARG A 516 12.20 16.72 -31.38
N GLU A 517 12.10 17.81 -32.11
CA GLU A 517 11.87 17.82 -33.55
C GLU A 517 12.98 17.09 -34.31
N LYS A 518 14.25 17.37 -33.96
CA LYS A 518 15.40 16.63 -34.51
C LYS A 518 15.30 15.13 -34.22
N GLY A 519 14.94 14.74 -33.00
CA GLY A 519 14.75 13.35 -32.63
C GLY A 519 13.59 12.67 -33.36
N SER A 520 12.45 13.36 -33.50
CA SER A 520 11.27 12.85 -34.23
C SER A 520 11.55 12.62 -35.71
N LYS A 521 12.32 13.52 -36.36
CA LYS A 521 12.77 13.35 -37.74
C LYS A 521 13.66 12.11 -37.90
N LEU A 522 14.56 11.86 -36.97
CA LEU A 522 15.41 10.65 -36.97
C LEU A 522 14.60 9.35 -36.80
N LEU A 523 13.46 9.40 -36.12
CA LEU A 523 12.56 8.27 -35.93
C LEU A 523 11.54 8.11 -37.07
N GLY A 524 11.60 8.92 -38.12
CA GLY A 524 10.67 8.87 -39.25
C GLY A 524 9.24 9.33 -38.92
N ILE A 525 9.07 10.13 -37.87
CA ILE A 525 7.76 10.68 -37.48
C ILE A 525 7.59 12.04 -38.16
N GLU A 526 6.88 12.06 -39.30
CA GLU A 526 6.74 13.26 -40.15
C GLU A 526 5.85 14.37 -39.56
N ASP A 527 5.02 14.07 -38.56
CA ASP A 527 3.96 14.97 -38.09
C ASP A 527 4.37 15.91 -36.93
N TYR A 528 5.69 16.07 -36.70
CA TYR A 528 6.24 16.89 -35.63
C TYR A 528 6.60 18.30 -36.14
N GLY A 529 5.64 19.24 -36.16
CA GLY A 529 5.89 20.60 -36.64
C GLY A 529 4.70 21.56 -36.56
N ILE A 530 4.93 22.81 -36.95
CA ILE A 530 3.89 23.82 -37.22
C ILE A 530 3.26 23.46 -38.57
N ARG A 531 1.97 23.13 -38.60
CA ARG A 531 1.23 22.96 -39.86
C ARG A 531 0.86 24.33 -40.41
N ASP A 532 1.79 24.99 -41.08
CA ASP A 532 1.45 26.14 -41.91
C ASP A 532 1.03 25.62 -43.29
N ASN A 533 -0.26 25.80 -43.61
CA ASN A 533 -0.77 25.74 -44.98
C ASN A 533 -0.27 26.96 -45.76
N GLN A 534 1.05 27.14 -45.94
CA GLN A 534 1.61 28.03 -46.98
C GLN A 534 2.99 27.54 -47.41
N GLU A 535 3.16 27.44 -48.72
CA GLU A 535 4.41 27.13 -49.40
C GLU A 535 5.55 28.08 -48.99
N GLY A 536 6.74 27.50 -48.78
CA GLY A 536 8.03 28.12 -49.03
C GLY A 536 8.49 29.22 -48.06
N LEU A 537 9.33 28.86 -47.08
CA LEU A 537 10.41 29.74 -46.62
C LEU A 537 11.63 28.94 -46.16
N ARG A 538 12.79 29.31 -46.73
CA ARG A 538 14.11 28.72 -46.53
C ARG A 538 14.55 28.79 -45.06
N ALA A 539 15.21 27.72 -44.61
CA ALA A 539 15.92 27.70 -43.33
C ALA A 539 17.07 28.74 -43.32
N PRO A 540 17.33 29.42 -42.19
CA PRO A 540 18.53 30.23 -42.04
C PRO A 540 19.74 29.32 -41.79
N GLU A 541 20.82 29.54 -42.54
CA GLU A 541 22.12 28.92 -42.32
C GLU A 541 22.71 29.43 -41.00
N LEU A 542 22.93 28.54 -40.03
CA LEU A 542 23.74 28.80 -38.83
C LEU A 542 25.16 28.29 -39.07
N SER A 543 25.94 29.09 -39.79
CA SER A 543 27.39 28.95 -39.92
C SER A 543 28.10 29.58 -38.72
N SER A 544 28.02 28.98 -37.53
CA SER A 544 28.94 29.31 -36.41
C SER A 544 28.74 28.43 -35.17
N ILE A 545 29.00 27.13 -35.25
CA ILE A 545 29.45 26.36 -34.08
C ILE A 545 30.58 25.44 -34.57
N GLY A 546 31.81 25.81 -34.23
CA GLY A 546 33.00 25.02 -34.55
C GLY A 546 32.94 23.66 -33.87
N LEU A 547 32.68 22.62 -34.65
CA LEU A 547 33.03 21.25 -34.29
C LEU A 547 34.52 21.06 -34.63
N LEU A 548 35.33 20.83 -33.59
CA LEU A 548 36.69 20.32 -33.72
C LEU A 548 36.63 18.96 -34.40
N VAL A 549 36.99 18.93 -35.68
CA VAL A 549 37.26 17.72 -36.45
C VAL A 549 38.71 17.33 -36.19
N TYR A 550 38.95 16.13 -35.66
CA TYR A 550 40.26 15.47 -35.72
C TYR A 550 40.36 14.71 -37.06
N PRO A 551 41.49 14.81 -37.79
CA PRO A 551 41.64 14.15 -39.08
C PRO A 551 42.27 12.74 -38.95
N ASP A 552 41.90 11.91 -39.93
CA ASP A 552 42.60 10.76 -40.52
C ASP A 552 42.86 9.50 -39.69
N ILE A 553 42.12 8.42 -40.03
CA ILE A 553 42.73 7.12 -40.35
C ILE A 553 42.02 6.52 -41.59
N ASP A 554 42.85 6.11 -42.53
CA ASP A 554 42.58 5.60 -43.87
C ASP A 554 41.65 4.38 -43.98
N SER A 555 41.14 4.27 -45.20
CA SER A 555 40.46 3.16 -45.86
C SER A 555 41.15 1.81 -45.74
N ASP A 556 40.38 0.78 -45.37
CA ASP A 556 40.19 -0.49 -46.09
C ASP A 556 39.78 -1.56 -45.08
N ILE A 557 38.59 -2.14 -45.24
CA ILE A 557 38.26 -3.54 -44.94
C ILE A 557 36.82 -3.80 -45.40
N TYR A 558 36.71 -4.66 -46.41
CA TYR A 558 35.49 -5.35 -46.86
C TYR A 558 35.00 -6.33 -45.79
N TYR A 559 33.70 -6.36 -45.48
CA TYR A 559 33.02 -7.58 -45.02
C TYR A 559 31.55 -7.65 -45.48
N GLY A 560 31.19 -8.81 -46.03
CA GLY A 560 29.84 -9.22 -46.41
C GLY A 560 28.95 -9.63 -45.22
N PRO A 561 27.79 -10.26 -45.46
CA PRO A 561 26.66 -10.23 -44.55
C PRO A 561 26.77 -11.28 -43.43
N GLY A 562 26.65 -10.82 -42.18
CA GLY A 562 26.51 -11.65 -40.98
C GLY A 562 27.28 -11.07 -39.80
N TRP A 563 26.67 -11.12 -38.61
CA TRP A 563 27.22 -10.73 -37.29
C TRP A 563 27.05 -9.25 -36.87
N VAL A 564 25.82 -8.89 -36.48
CA VAL A 564 25.55 -7.70 -35.65
C VAL A 564 25.54 -8.12 -34.17
N PHE A 565 26.71 -8.26 -33.54
CA PHE A 565 26.85 -8.37 -32.07
C PHE A 565 28.32 -8.11 -31.67
N PRO A 566 28.76 -6.83 -31.55
CA PRO A 566 29.57 -6.48 -30.38
C PRO A 566 29.46 -5.02 -29.87
N MET A 567 28.46 -4.21 -30.26
CA MET A 567 28.33 -2.82 -29.76
C MET A 567 27.74 -2.72 -28.33
N VAL A 568 26.99 -3.72 -27.89
CA VAL A 568 26.33 -3.73 -26.56
C VAL A 568 27.31 -4.10 -25.44
N ALA A 569 28.35 -4.89 -25.73
CA ALA A 569 29.35 -5.29 -24.74
C ALA A 569 30.29 -4.13 -24.33
N VAL A 570 30.63 -3.24 -25.28
CA VAL A 570 31.51 -2.09 -25.00
C VAL A 570 30.77 -1.01 -24.19
N LEU A 571 29.47 -0.81 -24.44
CA LEU A 571 28.60 0.09 -23.68
C LEU A 571 28.32 -0.39 -22.25
N LEU A 572 28.15 -1.70 -22.04
CA LEU A 572 28.00 -2.27 -20.69
C LEU A 572 29.29 -2.17 -19.86
N TYR A 573 30.46 -2.32 -20.50
CA TYR A 573 31.75 -2.23 -19.80
C TYR A 573 32.12 -0.78 -19.40
N THR A 574 31.76 0.21 -20.23
CA THR A 574 31.98 1.64 -19.90
C THR A 574 31.02 2.15 -18.83
N VAL A 575 29.77 1.67 -18.80
CA VAL A 575 28.79 2.02 -17.76
C VAL A 575 29.16 1.41 -16.41
N LEU A 576 29.71 0.19 -16.37
CA LEU A 576 30.19 -0.42 -15.13
C LEU A 576 31.40 0.32 -14.53
N LEU A 577 32.35 0.77 -15.36
CA LEU A 577 33.55 1.47 -14.91
C LEU A 577 33.29 2.90 -14.41
N TYR A 578 32.32 3.62 -14.99
CA TYR A 578 32.03 5.01 -14.59
C TYR A 578 31.07 5.16 -13.41
N HIS A 579 30.21 4.17 -13.13
CA HIS A 579 29.19 4.30 -12.08
C HIS A 579 29.46 3.52 -10.79
N ILE A 580 30.37 2.54 -10.77
CA ILE A 580 30.60 1.70 -9.57
C ILE A 580 31.88 2.11 -8.81
N LEU A 581 32.90 2.68 -9.48
CA LEU A 581 34.17 3.06 -8.85
C LEU A 581 34.17 4.31 -7.95
N PRO A 582 33.28 5.33 -8.09
CA PRO A 582 33.28 6.47 -7.17
C PRO A 582 32.70 6.18 -5.78
N ALA A 583 32.12 4.99 -5.55
CA ALA A 583 31.48 4.62 -4.28
C ALA A 583 32.40 3.86 -3.31
N LEU A 584 33.67 3.61 -3.69
CA LEU A 584 34.64 2.87 -2.87
C LEU A 584 35.67 3.76 -2.14
N ASP A 585 35.70 5.07 -2.38
CA ASP A 585 36.62 6.01 -1.71
C ASP A 585 36.11 6.57 -0.37
N TYR A 586 35.03 6.00 0.19
CA TYR A 586 34.52 6.36 1.54
C TYR A 586 34.64 5.22 2.57
N LEU A 587 35.43 4.17 2.29
CA LEU A 587 35.59 3.01 3.18
C LEU A 587 37.03 2.46 3.27
N ILE A 588 38.02 3.35 3.37
CA ILE A 588 39.35 3.04 3.95
C ILE A 588 39.66 4.07 5.05
#